data_AF-A0AAP1ETB0-F1
#
_entry.id   AF-A0AAP1ETB0-F1
#
_cell.length_a   1.000
_cell.length_b   1.000
_cell.length_c   1.000
_cell.angle_alpha   90.00
_cell.angle_beta   90.00
_cell.angle_gamma   90.00
#
_symmetry.space_group_name_H-M   'P 1'
#
loop_
_entity.id
_entity.type
_entity.pdbx_description
1 polymer ?
#
loop_
_entity_poly.entity_id
_entity_poly.type
_entity_poly.pdbx_seq_one_letter_code
_entity_poly.pdbx_strand_id
1 'polypeptide(L)'
;MARKTIRPVGEDTQLYQVLRLDNQHLVYESRTASWRLYDAFELQRDSDGSKRLIEHEAGRIARRDCPRSATLKARADRCWE
;
A
#
# COMPACT_ATOMS: atom_id res chain seq x y z
N MET A 1 -7.15 -14.66 3.30
CA MET A 1 -6.42 -13.80 4.24
C MET A 1 -5.71 -12.72 3.45
N ALA A 2 -5.71 -11.46 3.92
CA ALA A 2 -5.32 -10.27 3.16
C ALA A 2 -4.01 -10.40 2.35
N ARG A 3 -2.99 -11.06 2.91
CA ARG A 3 -1.69 -11.33 2.26
C ARG A 3 -1.77 -12.15 0.96
N LYS A 4 -2.87 -12.90 0.73
CA LYS A 4 -3.08 -13.67 -0.51
C LYS A 4 -3.58 -12.80 -1.67
N THR A 5 -4.21 -11.66 -1.40
CA THR A 5 -4.94 -10.87 -2.40
C THR A 5 -4.53 -9.40 -2.47
N ILE A 6 -3.83 -8.88 -1.45
CA ILE A 6 -3.39 -7.49 -1.36
C ILE A 6 -1.86 -7.47 -1.32
N ARG A 7 -1.23 -6.63 -2.14
CA ARG A 7 0.22 -6.42 -2.14
C ARG A 7 0.51 -4.95 -2.45
N PRO A 8 1.24 -4.22 -1.58
CA PRO A 8 1.76 -4.63 -0.26
C PRO A 8 0.70 -4.61 0.86
N VAL A 9 0.90 -5.40 1.93
CA VAL A 9 0.07 -5.38 3.16
C VAL A 9 0.83 -4.69 4.27
N GLY A 10 0.30 -3.62 4.86
CA GLY A 10 0.93 -2.94 6.00
C GLY A 10 0.32 -3.39 7.33
N GLU A 11 1.14 -3.93 8.23
CA GLU A 11 0.76 -4.18 9.63
C GLU A 11 1.45 -3.17 10.54
N ASP A 12 0.76 -2.71 11.59
CA ASP A 12 1.27 -1.73 12.57
C ASP A 12 2.00 -0.53 11.93
N THR A 13 1.48 -0.06 10.79
CA THR A 13 2.07 1.01 9.98
C THR A 13 1.04 2.12 9.82
N GLN A 14 1.34 3.30 10.37
CA GLN A 14 0.51 4.48 10.15
C GLN A 14 0.74 5.01 8.74
N LEU A 15 -0.34 5.12 7.97
CA LEU A 15 -0.30 5.54 6.57
C LEU A 15 -1.26 6.71 6.33
N TYR A 16 -0.92 7.58 5.39
CA TYR A 16 -1.83 8.51 4.74
C TYR A 16 -1.70 8.38 3.22
N GLN A 17 -2.72 8.82 2.48
CA GLN A 17 -2.75 8.75 1.02
C GLN A 17 -2.57 10.15 0.42
N VAL A 18 -1.75 10.23 -0.62
CA VAL A 18 -1.66 11.38 -1.53
C VAL A 18 -2.27 10.96 -2.85
N LEU A 19 -3.29 11.69 -3.29
CA LEU A 19 -3.92 11.49 -4.59
C LEU A 19 -3.68 12.73 -5.45
N ARG A 20 -3.14 12.54 -6.65
CA ARG A 20 -3.09 13.58 -7.69
C ARG A 20 -3.96 13.10 -8.84
N LEU A 21 -4.89 13.95 -9.28
CA LEU A 21 -5.86 13.59 -10.31
C LEU A 21 -5.87 14.65 -11.41
N ASP A 22 -5.93 14.19 -12.64
CA ASP A 22 -6.29 14.99 -13.81
C ASP A 22 -7.29 14.20 -14.70
N ASN A 23 -7.55 14.68 -15.91
CA ASN A 23 -8.53 14.07 -16.82
C ASN A 23 -8.12 12.66 -17.30
N GLN A 24 -6.82 12.37 -17.33
CA GLN A 24 -6.25 11.13 -17.86
C GLN A 24 -5.57 10.28 -16.79
N HIS A 25 -5.14 10.86 -15.67
CA HIS A 25 -4.32 10.18 -14.68
C HIS A 25 -4.90 10.28 -13.27
N LEU A 26 -4.81 9.20 -12.52
CA LEU A 26 -4.86 9.18 -11.07
C LEU A 26 -3.54 8.62 -10.57
N VAL A 27 -2.74 9.45 -9.92
CA VAL A 27 -1.52 9.02 -9.24
C VAL A 27 -1.83 8.81 -7.76
N TYR A 28 -1.63 7.59 -7.30
CA TYR A 28 -1.80 7.18 -5.92
C TYR A 28 -0.44 6.98 -5.26
N GLU A 29 -0.27 7.55 -4.06
CA GLU A 29 0.84 7.24 -3.17
C GLU A 29 0.30 6.98 -1.76
N SER A 30 0.68 5.83 -1.18
CA SER A 30 0.56 5.58 0.26
C SER A 30 1.88 5.91 0.93
N ARG A 31 1.85 6.75 1.96
CA ARG A 31 3.04 7.21 2.67
C ARG A 31 2.92 6.99 4.16
N THR A 32 4.04 6.67 4.78
CA THR A 32 4.15 6.66 6.25
C THR A 32 4.02 8.08 6.81
N ALA A 33 3.67 8.21 8.10
CA ALA A 33 3.65 9.51 8.78
C ALA A 33 5.00 10.28 8.71
N SER A 34 6.12 9.57 8.56
CA SER A 34 7.45 10.15 8.30
C SER A 34 7.73 10.36 6.80
N TRP A 35 6.70 10.46 5.97
CA TRP A 35 6.74 10.73 4.52
C TRP A 35 7.34 9.64 3.62
N ARG A 36 7.82 8.52 4.16
CA ARG A 36 8.41 7.44 3.36
C ARG A 36 7.36 6.74 2.47
N LEU A 37 7.72 6.44 1.23
CA LEU A 37 6.83 5.81 0.24
C LEU A 37 6.59 4.34 0.61
N TYR A 38 5.33 3.97 0.79
CA TYR A 38 4.92 2.62 1.13
C TYR A 38 4.37 1.86 -0.08
N ASP A 39 3.50 2.50 -0.84
CA ASP A 39 2.89 1.94 -2.03
C ASP A 39 2.61 3.06 -3.05
N ALA A 40 2.64 2.75 -4.34
CA ALA A 40 2.34 3.74 -5.37
C ALA A 40 1.94 3.10 -6.69
N PHE A 41 0.86 3.58 -7.28
CA PHE A 41 0.45 3.18 -8.61
C PHE A 41 -0.19 4.36 -9.34
N GLU A 42 -0.31 4.22 -10.64
CA GLU A 42 -1.04 5.14 -11.48
C GLU A 42 -2.17 4.40 -12.21
N LEU A 43 -3.34 5.02 -12.28
CA LEU A 43 -4.38 4.63 -13.22
C LEU A 43 -4.35 5.62 -14.39
N GLN A 44 -4.01 5.13 -15.57
CA GLN A 44 -4.01 5.90 -16.80
C GLN A 44 -5.27 5.59 -17.61
N ARG A 45 -5.89 6.62 -18.19
CA ARG A 45 -6.98 6.51 -19.14
C ARG A 45 -6.47 6.85 -20.53
N ASP A 46 -6.58 5.88 -21.43
CA ASP A 46 -6.21 6.06 -22.83
C ASP A 46 -7.32 6.78 -23.61
N SER A 47 -6.99 7.22 -24.83
CA SER A 47 -7.90 7.96 -25.70
C SER A 47 -9.16 7.20 -26.10
N ASP A 48 -9.11 5.86 -26.09
CA ASP A 48 -10.25 4.98 -26.33
C ASP A 48 -11.12 4.75 -25.07
N GLY A 49 -10.74 5.37 -23.94
CA GLY A 49 -11.42 5.25 -22.66
C GLY A 49 -11.02 4.02 -21.84
N SER A 50 -10.14 3.15 -22.36
CA SER A 50 -9.57 2.03 -21.62
C SER A 50 -8.72 2.54 -20.44
N LYS A 51 -8.55 1.69 -19.44
CA LYS A 51 -7.81 2.02 -18.21
C LYS A 51 -6.65 1.05 -18.01
N ARG A 52 -5.48 1.58 -17.70
CA ARG A 52 -4.28 0.81 -17.38
C ARG A 52 -3.84 1.11 -15.95
N LEU A 53 -3.51 0.06 -15.21
CA LEU A 53 -2.85 0.15 -13.91
C LEU A 53 -1.35 0.03 -14.12
N ILE A 54 -0.59 1.00 -13.62
CA ILE A 54 0.87 1.01 -13.68
C ILE A 54 1.40 1.01 -12.25
N GLU A 55 2.13 -0.05 -11.88
CA GLU A 55 2.75 -0.16 -10.56
C GLU A 55 4.06 0.63 -10.50
N HIS A 56 4.22 1.44 -9.46
CA HIS A 56 5.47 2.17 -9.18
C HIS A 56 6.16 1.63 -7.94
N GLU A 57 7.04 0.64 -8.12
CA GLU A 57 7.77 -0.02 -7.02
C GLU A 57 9.04 0.73 -6.58
N ALA A 58 9.60 1.57 -7.44
CA ALA A 58 10.83 2.28 -7.18
C ALA A 58 10.71 3.17 -5.93
N GLY A 59 11.66 3.03 -4.99
CA GLY A 59 11.69 3.83 -3.76
C GLY A 59 10.68 3.43 -2.69
N ARG A 60 9.85 2.39 -2.92
CA ARG A 60 9.01 1.81 -1.86
C ARG A 60 9.89 1.26 -0.74
N ILE A 61 9.47 1.48 0.50
CA ILE A 61 10.07 0.83 1.66
C ILE A 61 9.64 -0.63 1.73
N ALA A 62 10.46 -1.47 2.38
CA ALA A 62 10.09 -2.85 2.62
C ALA A 62 8.80 -2.96 3.44
N ARG A 63 8.00 -3.99 3.13
CA ARG A 63 6.81 -4.32 3.90
C ARG A 63 7.17 -4.53 5.36
N ARG A 64 6.40 -3.92 6.27
CA ARG A 64 6.49 -4.24 7.68
C ARG A 64 5.61 -5.45 7.96
N ASP A 65 6.26 -6.60 8.06
CA ASP A 65 5.63 -7.82 8.55
C ASP A 65 5.76 -7.89 10.06
N CYS A 66 4.70 -8.36 10.72
CA CYS A 66 4.79 -8.80 12.09
C CYS A 66 5.67 -10.06 12.20
N PRO A 67 6.76 -10.03 12.98
CA PRO A 67 7.69 -11.16 13.06
C PRO A 67 7.18 -12.27 14.00
N ARG A 68 6.17 -11.99 14.84
CA ARG A 68 5.69 -12.91 15.86
C ARG A 68 4.54 -13.78 15.34
N SER A 69 4.59 -15.08 15.62
CA SER A 69 3.50 -16.03 15.31
C SER A 69 2.26 -15.82 16.18
N ALA A 70 2.42 -15.20 17.36
CA ALA A 70 1.34 -14.80 18.25
C ALA A 70 1.73 -13.59 19.09
N THR A 71 0.74 -12.87 19.63
CA THR A 71 0.98 -11.81 20.61
C THR A 71 1.47 -12.35 21.95
N LEU A 72 1.92 -11.49 22.87
CA LEU A 72 2.29 -11.94 24.23
C LEU A 72 1.12 -12.58 24.98
N LYS A 73 -0.12 -12.29 24.56
CA LYS A 73 -1.36 -12.93 25.04
C LYS A 73 -1.88 -14.04 24.09
N ALA A 74 -0.98 -14.63 23.30
CA ALA A 74 -1.24 -15.75 22.39
C ALA A 74 -2.26 -15.47 21.25
N ARG A 75 -2.48 -14.22 20.86
CA ARG A 75 -3.37 -13.88 19.73
C ARG A 75 -2.62 -14.06 18.42
N ALA A 76 -3.13 -14.91 17.53
CA ALA A 76 -2.53 -15.17 16.20
C ALA A 76 -3.20 -14.37 15.07
N ASP A 77 -4.27 -13.63 15.37
CA ASP A 77 -5.07 -12.86 14.41
C ASP A 77 -4.58 -11.41 14.21
N ARG A 78 -3.68 -10.91 15.07
CA ARG A 78 -3.19 -9.53 15.05
C ARG A 78 -1.82 -9.37 15.70
N CYS A 79 -1.19 -8.22 15.43
CA CYS A 79 0.20 -7.96 15.79
C CYS A 79 0.43 -6.86 16.81
N TRP A 80 -0.62 -6.18 17.24
CA TRP A 80 -0.67 -5.33 18.43
C TRP A 80 -1.41 -6.07 19.57
N GLU A 81 -1.27 -5.62 20.83
CA GLU A 81 -1.88 -6.29 22.00
C GLU A 81 -3.38 -6.09 22.17
#